data_AF-A0A931FB62-F1
#
_entry.id   AF-A0A931FB62-F1
#
_cell.length_a   1.000
_cell.length_b   1.000
_cell.length_c   1.000
_cell.angle_alpha   90.00
_cell.angle_beta   90.00
_cell.angle_gamma   90.00
#
_symmetry.space_group_name_H-M   'P 1'
#
loop_
_entity.id
_entity.type
_entity.pdbx_description
1 polymer ?
#
loop_
_entity_poly.entity_id
_entity_poly.type
_entity_poly.pdbx_seq_one_letter_code
_entity_poly.pdbx_strand_id
1 'polypeptide(L)'
;MFFSLASVYIRQRTLRHFLAEFGLKLSKGRIIGKEITIRNLLFSVLFEVYNGIEGPFHFETNQQVKRVYDYLVYTFNLKMHKTRQVKLELLIGIVLCRIRFKSHLDKSELFFKFTEGKDLQLEQAITVLTELLDIKDHTRQHSEISYIFGFINMEELGEMPVEIVEKKWLN
;
A
#
# COMPACT_ATOMS: atom_id res chain seq x y z
N MET A 1 14.83 -1.25 23.72
CA MET A 1 15.28 0.04 23.15
C MET A 1 15.85 0.88 24.30
N PHE A 2 17.12 1.27 24.25
CA PHE A 2 17.80 1.96 25.37
C PHE A 2 17.77 3.48 25.18
N PHE A 3 16.64 4.10 25.53
CA PHE A 3 16.49 5.56 25.51
C PHE A 3 15.97 6.02 26.87
N SER A 4 16.44 7.19 27.35
CA SER A 4 15.81 7.85 28.49
C SER A 4 14.39 8.28 28.12
N LEU A 5 13.46 8.27 29.09
CA LEU A 5 12.08 8.70 28.84
C LEU A 5 12.03 10.09 28.20
N ALA A 6 12.84 11.03 28.69
CA ALA A 6 12.95 12.38 28.12
C ALA A 6 13.33 12.37 26.63
N SER A 7 14.31 11.54 26.24
CA SER A 7 14.73 11.43 24.83
C SER A 7 13.64 10.81 23.95
N VAL A 8 12.84 9.86 24.48
CA VAL A 8 11.67 9.31 23.78
C VAL A 8 10.62 10.39 23.55
N TYR A 9 10.33 11.22 24.57
CA TYR A 9 9.35 12.30 24.44
C TYR A 9 9.75 13.33 23.38
N ILE A 10 11.02 13.74 23.34
CA ILE A 10 11.55 14.67 22.33
C ILE A 10 11.40 14.06 20.93
N ARG A 11 11.85 12.81 20.73
CA ARG A 11 11.73 12.11 19.44
C ARG A 11 10.27 11.97 19.00
N GLN A 12 9.36 11.65 19.92
CA GLN A 12 7.94 11.59 19.61
C GLN A 12 7.36 12.96 19.24
N ARG A 13 7.85 14.05 19.85
CA ARG A 13 7.44 15.42 19.48
C ARG A 13 7.89 15.77 18.07
N THR A 14 9.15 15.47 17.74
CA THR A 14 9.68 15.66 16.37
C THR A 14 8.87 14.86 15.35
N LEU A 15 8.60 13.58 15.63
CA LEU A 15 7.78 12.74 14.76
C LEU A 15 6.34 13.27 14.62
N ARG A 16 5.73 13.75 15.72
CA ARG A 16 4.40 14.38 15.67
C ARG A 16 4.36 15.61 14.78
N HIS A 17 5.39 16.46 14.85
CA HIS A 17 5.50 17.65 14.01
C HIS A 17 5.66 17.28 12.54
N PHE A 18 6.57 16.36 12.23
CA PHE A 18 6.75 15.85 10.87
C PHE A 18 5.45 15.28 10.29
N LEU A 19 4.74 14.42 11.03
CA LEU A 19 3.48 13.83 10.57
C LEU A 19 2.39 14.89 10.36
N ALA A 20 2.38 15.97 11.15
CA ALA A 20 1.39 17.04 11.02
C ALA A 20 1.51 17.80 9.69
N GLU A 21 2.70 17.90 9.11
CA GLU A 21 2.92 18.52 7.78
C GLU A 21 2.16 17.78 6.67
N PHE A 22 1.89 16.49 6.86
CA PHE A 22 1.08 15.65 5.95
C PHE A 22 -0.38 15.51 6.39
N GLY A 23 -0.82 16.28 7.40
CA GLY A 23 -2.15 16.13 7.99
C GLY A 23 -2.36 14.83 8.77
N LEU A 24 -1.28 14.16 9.18
CA LEU A 24 -1.31 12.91 9.95
C LEU A 24 -1.08 13.18 11.44
N LYS A 25 -1.54 12.26 12.29
CA LYS A 25 -1.41 12.33 13.75
C LYS A 25 -0.81 11.05 14.31
N LEU A 26 0.02 11.18 15.34
CA LEU A 26 0.50 10.04 16.14
C LEU A 26 -0.35 9.91 17.41
N SER A 27 -1.15 8.86 17.52
CA SER A 27 -1.99 8.58 18.69
C SER A 27 -1.86 7.12 19.12
N LYS A 28 -1.63 6.88 20.41
CA LYS A 28 -1.41 5.55 20.99
C LYS A 28 -0.38 4.70 20.22
N GLY A 29 0.69 5.34 19.75
CA GLY A 29 1.75 4.69 18.96
C GLY A 29 1.38 4.35 17.52
N ARG A 30 0.23 4.85 17.01
CA ARG A 30 -0.24 4.61 15.65
C ARG A 30 -0.35 5.90 14.87
N ILE A 31 -0.03 5.83 13.58
CA ILE A 31 -0.28 6.92 12.64
C ILE A 31 -1.75 6.87 12.22
N ILE A 32 -2.45 7.99 12.36
CA ILE A 32 -3.87 8.18 12.06
C ILE A 32 -4.02 9.36 11.09
N GLY A 33 -4.89 9.21 10.11
CA GLY A 33 -5.17 10.21 9.07
C GLY A 33 -5.76 9.52 7.84
N LYS A 34 -5.71 10.20 6.69
CA LYS A 34 -6.09 9.57 5.42
C LYS A 34 -5.15 8.43 5.11
N GLU A 35 -5.69 7.24 4.89
CA GLU A 35 -4.91 6.02 4.72
C GLU A 35 -4.03 6.10 3.46
N ILE A 36 -4.53 6.69 2.37
CA ILE A 36 -3.74 6.95 1.17
C ILE A 36 -2.48 7.79 1.46
N THR A 37 -2.62 8.83 2.30
CA THR A 37 -1.50 9.70 2.67
C THR A 37 -0.49 8.95 3.54
N ILE A 38 -0.97 8.11 4.47
CA ILE A 38 -0.09 7.26 5.29
C ILE A 38 0.72 6.32 4.40
N ARG A 39 0.06 5.62 3.47
CA ARG A 39 0.72 4.65 2.58
C ARG A 39 1.76 5.31 1.68
N ASN A 40 1.44 6.46 1.09
CA ASN A 40 2.37 7.21 0.24
C ASN A 40 3.58 7.74 1.03
N LEU A 41 3.36 8.23 2.25
CA LEU A 41 4.44 8.68 3.12
C LEU A 41 5.34 7.51 3.53
N LEU A 42 4.76 6.39 3.96
CA LEU A 42 5.50 5.17 4.29
C LEU A 42 6.30 4.66 3.09
N PHE A 43 5.70 4.63 1.90
CA PHE A 43 6.38 4.20 0.69
C PHE A 43 7.60 5.07 0.40
N SER A 44 7.43 6.39 0.43
CA SER A 44 8.50 7.36 0.14
C SER A 44 9.67 7.20 1.11
N VAL A 45 9.38 7.19 2.42
CA VAL A 45 10.41 7.07 3.46
C VAL A 45 11.09 5.70 3.40
N LEU A 46 10.33 4.61 3.28
CA LEU A 46 10.90 3.26 3.30
C LEU A 46 11.70 2.96 2.02
N PHE A 47 11.25 3.44 0.87
CA PHE A 47 11.99 3.27 -0.38
C PHE A 47 13.35 3.97 -0.32
N GLU A 48 13.38 5.19 0.22
CA GLU A 48 14.61 5.96 0.39
C GLU A 48 15.56 5.32 1.42
N VAL A 49 15.04 4.90 2.58
CA VAL A 49 15.86 4.33 3.66
C VAL A 49 16.49 2.99 3.27
N TYR A 50 15.72 2.11 2.60
CA TYR A 50 16.19 0.75 2.30
C TYR A 50 16.84 0.63 0.92
N ASN A 51 16.68 1.65 0.06
CA ASN A 51 17.32 1.79 -1.24
C ASN A 51 17.35 0.51 -2.10
N GLY A 52 16.26 -0.26 -2.06
CA GLY A 52 16.13 -1.45 -2.89
C GLY A 52 16.84 -2.73 -2.42
N ILE A 53 17.44 -2.75 -1.22
CA ILE A 53 18.27 -3.88 -0.73
C ILE A 53 17.41 -4.96 -0.06
N GLU A 54 16.84 -4.67 1.10
CA GLU A 54 15.95 -5.57 1.84
C GLU A 54 14.76 -4.76 2.39
N GLY A 55 13.56 -5.31 2.31
CA GLY A 55 12.36 -4.64 2.83
C GLY A 55 12.30 -4.63 4.36
N PRO A 56 11.64 -3.63 4.99
CA PRO A 56 11.51 -3.47 6.45
C PRO A 56 10.62 -4.53 7.14
N PHE A 57 10.13 -5.53 6.42
CA PHE A 57 9.06 -6.39 6.92
C PHE A 57 9.59 -7.69 7.52
N HIS A 58 8.84 -8.21 8.51
CA HIS A 58 9.14 -9.51 9.10
C HIS A 58 9.01 -10.62 8.04
N PHE A 59 9.79 -11.69 8.19
CA PHE A 59 9.80 -12.88 7.34
C PHE A 59 8.42 -13.35 6.83
N GLU A 60 7.42 -13.50 7.71
CA GLU A 60 6.06 -13.91 7.33
C GLU A 60 5.40 -12.93 6.35
N THR A 61 5.61 -11.63 6.56
CA THR A 61 5.13 -10.58 5.64
C THR A 61 5.87 -10.67 4.32
N ASN A 62 7.18 -10.86 4.31
CA ASN A 62 7.95 -11.02 3.08
C ASN A 62 7.52 -12.26 2.28
N GLN A 63 7.19 -13.37 2.94
CA GLN A 63 6.63 -14.54 2.26
C GLN A 63 5.28 -14.22 1.60
N GLN A 64 4.40 -13.49 2.30
CA GLN A 64 3.10 -13.12 1.75
C GLN A 64 3.24 -12.10 0.61
N VAL A 65 4.14 -11.11 0.75
CA VAL A 65 4.52 -10.18 -0.33
C VAL A 65 4.93 -10.95 -1.57
N LYS A 66 5.82 -11.95 -1.41
CA LYS A 66 6.29 -12.77 -2.51
C LYS A 66 5.14 -13.53 -3.20
N ARG A 67 4.22 -14.11 -2.43
CA ARG A 67 3.05 -14.83 -3.01
C ARG A 67 2.14 -13.90 -3.81
N VAL A 68 1.85 -12.71 -3.29
CA VAL A 68 1.05 -11.69 -4.00
C VAL A 68 1.79 -11.24 -5.26
N TYR A 69 3.09 -10.94 -5.14
CA TYR A 69 3.95 -10.55 -6.25
C TYR A 69 3.98 -11.60 -7.36
N ASP A 70 4.32 -12.86 -7.02
CA ASP A 70 4.41 -13.97 -7.99
C ASP A 70 3.06 -14.18 -8.70
N TYR A 71 1.94 -14.06 -7.95
CA TYR A 71 0.60 -14.14 -8.53
C TYR A 71 0.33 -13.00 -9.53
N LEU A 72 0.65 -11.75 -9.18
CA LEU A 72 0.44 -10.60 -10.05
C LEU A 72 1.29 -10.71 -11.34
N VAL A 73 2.56 -11.07 -11.20
CA VAL A 73 3.49 -11.20 -12.34
C VAL A 73 3.03 -12.30 -13.29
N TYR A 74 2.64 -13.46 -12.76
CA TYR A 74 2.20 -14.59 -13.57
C TYR A 74 0.85 -14.31 -14.25
N THR A 75 -0.14 -13.84 -13.48
CA THR A 75 -1.51 -13.64 -13.96
C THR A 75 -1.60 -12.54 -15.01
N PHE A 76 -0.84 -11.46 -14.84
CA PHE A 76 -0.92 -10.28 -15.71
C PHE A 76 0.29 -10.10 -16.62
N ASN A 77 1.20 -11.08 -16.67
CA ASN A 77 2.41 -11.06 -17.52
C ASN A 77 3.22 -9.75 -17.37
N LEU A 78 3.44 -9.31 -16.12
CA LEU A 78 4.05 -8.03 -15.82
C LEU A 78 5.52 -7.97 -16.26
N LYS A 79 5.93 -6.83 -16.81
CA LYS A 79 7.33 -6.58 -17.18
C LYS A 79 8.12 -6.10 -15.96
N MET A 80 8.94 -6.98 -15.40
CA MET A 80 9.67 -6.70 -14.17
C MET A 80 11.17 -6.45 -14.40
N HIS A 81 11.61 -5.24 -14.08
CA HIS A 81 13.02 -4.93 -13.82
C HIS A 81 13.26 -4.85 -12.31
N LYS A 82 14.51 -5.04 -11.87
CA LYS A 82 14.85 -5.17 -10.44
C LYS A 82 14.33 -4.01 -9.58
N THR A 83 14.50 -2.76 -10.02
CA THR A 83 14.02 -1.59 -9.27
C THR A 83 12.48 -1.55 -9.14
N ARG A 84 11.79 -1.89 -10.23
CA ARG A 84 10.31 -1.94 -10.28
C ARG A 84 9.76 -3.07 -9.41
N GLN A 85 10.45 -4.21 -9.37
CA GLN A 85 10.15 -5.31 -8.46
C GLN A 85 10.20 -4.84 -7.01
N VAL A 86 11.32 -4.22 -6.59
CA VAL A 86 11.46 -3.82 -5.19
C VAL A 86 10.42 -2.78 -4.79
N LYS A 87 10.08 -1.86 -5.70
CA LYS A 87 8.98 -0.91 -5.49
C LYS A 87 7.63 -1.62 -5.29
N LEU A 88 7.27 -2.55 -6.17
CA LEU A 88 6.00 -3.28 -6.06
C LEU A 88 5.94 -4.12 -4.78
N GLU A 89 7.02 -4.85 -4.46
CA GLU A 89 7.13 -5.63 -3.22
C GLU A 89 6.99 -4.74 -1.98
N LEU A 90 7.62 -3.56 -1.97
CA LEU A 90 7.51 -2.59 -0.88
C LEU A 90 6.08 -2.10 -0.72
N LEU A 91 5.40 -1.74 -1.81
CA LEU A 91 4.01 -1.31 -1.79
C LEU A 91 3.10 -2.42 -1.22
N ILE A 92 3.23 -3.65 -1.72
CA ILE A 92 2.46 -4.80 -1.25
C ILE A 92 2.68 -5.01 0.25
N GLY A 93 3.93 -4.93 0.71
CA GLY A 93 4.25 -5.09 2.13
C GLY A 93 3.62 -4.01 3.02
N ILE A 94 3.60 -2.76 2.55
CA ILE A 94 2.88 -1.68 3.23
C ILE A 94 1.39 -2.03 3.29
N VAL A 95 0.76 -2.35 2.16
CA VAL A 95 -0.68 -2.69 2.09
C VAL A 95 -1.03 -3.83 3.05
N LEU A 96 -0.27 -4.92 3.03
CA LEU A 96 -0.44 -6.06 3.94
C LEU A 96 -0.36 -5.64 5.41
N CYS A 97 0.65 -4.86 5.79
CA CYS A 97 0.77 -4.37 7.16
C CYS A 97 -0.46 -3.52 7.55
N ARG A 98 -0.89 -2.61 6.68
CA ARG A 98 -2.04 -1.72 6.97
C ARG A 98 -3.34 -2.51 7.10
N ILE A 99 -3.61 -3.48 6.22
CA ILE A 99 -4.76 -4.39 6.30
C ILE A 99 -4.77 -5.17 7.62
N ARG A 100 -3.62 -5.76 8.03
CA ARG A 100 -3.52 -6.50 9.30
C ARG A 100 -3.82 -5.64 10.53
N PHE A 101 -3.49 -4.35 10.48
CA PHE A 101 -3.86 -3.36 11.50
C PHE A 101 -5.27 -2.77 11.31
N LYS A 102 -6.11 -3.37 10.46
CA LYS A 102 -7.49 -2.95 10.15
C LYS A 102 -7.57 -1.49 9.64
N SER A 103 -6.53 -1.04 8.95
CA SER A 103 -6.42 0.30 8.38
C SER A 103 -6.61 0.19 6.86
N HIS A 104 -7.88 0.27 6.45
CA HIS A 104 -8.31 0.10 5.06
C HIS A 104 -8.46 1.44 4.35
N LEU A 105 -8.29 1.43 3.03
CA LEU A 105 -8.62 2.59 2.19
C LEU A 105 -10.12 2.88 2.25
N ASP A 106 -10.44 4.15 2.50
CA ASP A 106 -11.82 4.60 2.43
C ASP A 106 -12.29 4.81 0.98
N LYS A 107 -13.58 4.63 0.70
CA LYS A 107 -14.15 4.93 -0.62
C LYS A 107 -13.92 6.40 -1.01
N SER A 108 -13.94 7.29 -0.02
CA SER A 108 -13.62 8.70 -0.21
C SER A 108 -12.13 8.97 -0.45
N GLU A 109 -11.24 8.00 -0.34
CA GLU A 109 -9.80 8.15 -0.55
C GLU A 109 -9.33 7.47 -1.85
N LEU A 110 -10.25 6.86 -2.59
CA LEU A 110 -9.93 6.17 -3.84
C LEU A 110 -9.39 7.13 -4.88
N PHE A 111 -8.18 6.84 -5.31
CA PHE A 111 -7.58 7.45 -6.50
C PHE A 111 -7.86 6.62 -7.75
N PHE A 112 -8.02 5.31 -7.61
CA PHE A 112 -8.31 4.38 -8.70
C PHE A 112 -9.65 3.68 -8.47
N LYS A 113 -10.34 3.36 -9.57
CA LYS A 113 -11.51 2.46 -9.59
C LYS A 113 -11.39 1.49 -10.75
N PHE A 114 -12.02 0.32 -10.64
CA PHE A 114 -12.08 -0.60 -11.77
C PHE A 114 -12.88 -0.01 -12.91
N THR A 115 -12.42 -0.24 -14.14
CA THR A 115 -13.16 0.11 -15.36
C THR A 115 -14.47 -0.68 -15.42
N GLU A 116 -15.53 -0.06 -15.93
CA GLU A 116 -16.81 -0.73 -16.06
C GLU A 116 -16.76 -1.85 -17.11
N GLY A 117 -17.23 -3.03 -16.75
CA GLY A 117 -17.24 -4.20 -17.62
C GLY A 117 -17.33 -5.49 -16.81
N LYS A 118 -17.91 -6.53 -17.40
CA LYS A 118 -17.87 -7.88 -16.82
C LYS A 118 -16.65 -8.60 -17.37
N ASP A 119 -15.61 -8.70 -16.55
CA ASP A 119 -14.42 -9.50 -16.86
C ASP A 119 -14.29 -10.61 -15.81
N LEU A 120 -14.49 -11.85 -16.23
CA LEU A 120 -14.41 -13.02 -15.36
C LEU A 120 -12.98 -13.22 -14.80
N GLN A 121 -11.95 -12.88 -15.58
CA GLN A 121 -10.56 -13.01 -15.15
C GLN A 121 -10.26 -11.99 -14.04
N LEU A 122 -10.78 -10.77 -14.17
CA LEU A 122 -10.66 -9.75 -13.14
C LEU A 122 -11.33 -10.17 -11.83
N GLU A 123 -12.56 -10.70 -11.89
CA GLU A 123 -13.27 -11.16 -10.69
C GLU A 123 -12.57 -12.34 -10.00
N GLN A 124 -12.02 -13.27 -10.78
CA GLN A 124 -11.19 -14.35 -10.24
C GLN A 124 -9.91 -13.80 -9.58
N ALA A 125 -9.25 -12.84 -10.22
CA ALA A 125 -8.07 -12.20 -9.65
C ALA A 125 -8.38 -11.43 -8.37
N ILE A 126 -9.50 -10.72 -8.31
CA ILE A 126 -9.96 -10.03 -7.10
C ILE A 126 -10.17 -11.04 -5.97
N THR A 127 -10.80 -12.18 -6.27
CA THR A 127 -11.05 -13.23 -5.27
C THR A 127 -9.73 -13.77 -4.70
N VAL A 128 -8.79 -14.18 -5.58
CA VAL A 128 -7.48 -14.71 -5.15
C VAL A 128 -6.68 -13.66 -4.38
N LEU A 129 -6.66 -12.42 -4.85
CA LEU A 129 -5.94 -11.33 -4.18
C LEU A 129 -6.56 -10.98 -2.82
N THR A 130 -7.88 -11.08 -2.67
CA THR A 130 -8.57 -10.88 -1.39
C THR A 130 -8.07 -11.87 -0.34
N GLU A 131 -7.93 -13.15 -0.73
CA GLU A 131 -7.37 -14.19 0.14
C GLU A 131 -5.88 -13.98 0.41
N LEU A 132 -5.09 -13.73 -0.65
CA LEU A 132 -3.65 -13.51 -0.52
C LEU A 132 -3.29 -12.28 0.31
N LEU A 133 -4.17 -11.27 0.37
CA LEU A 133 -4.00 -10.06 1.18
C LEU A 133 -4.61 -10.16 2.58
N ASP A 134 -5.31 -11.25 2.93
CA ASP A 134 -6.09 -11.42 4.17
C ASP A 134 -7.10 -10.28 4.39
N ILE A 135 -7.81 -9.86 3.33
CA ILE A 135 -8.84 -8.82 3.41
C ILE A 135 -10.12 -9.44 3.97
N LYS A 136 -10.34 -9.25 5.28
CA LYS A 136 -11.52 -9.78 5.98
C LYS A 136 -12.80 -8.99 5.73
N ASP A 137 -12.68 -7.71 5.43
CA ASP A 137 -13.81 -6.85 5.06
C ASP A 137 -13.94 -6.79 3.54
N HIS A 138 -14.77 -7.68 2.98
CA HIS A 138 -15.01 -7.75 1.53
C HIS A 138 -15.56 -6.45 0.94
N THR A 139 -16.15 -5.56 1.74
CA THR A 139 -16.60 -4.24 1.24
C THR A 139 -15.43 -3.32 0.85
N ARG A 140 -14.21 -3.67 1.30
CA ARG A 140 -12.96 -2.93 1.04
C ARG A 140 -12.08 -3.58 -0.02
N GLN A 141 -12.38 -4.81 -0.47
CA GLN A 141 -11.52 -5.55 -1.39
C GLN A 141 -11.22 -4.76 -2.67
N HIS A 142 -12.24 -4.14 -3.26
CA HIS A 142 -12.04 -3.37 -4.50
C HIS A 142 -11.16 -2.15 -4.27
N SER A 143 -11.31 -1.48 -3.12
CA SER A 143 -10.47 -0.33 -2.76
C SER A 143 -9.00 -0.69 -2.63
N GLU A 144 -8.72 -1.80 -1.95
CA GLU A 144 -7.35 -2.26 -1.71
C GLU A 144 -6.68 -2.76 -3.00
N ILE A 145 -7.40 -3.53 -3.80
CA ILE A 145 -6.85 -4.16 -5.01
C ILE A 145 -6.72 -3.13 -6.13
N SER A 146 -7.69 -2.22 -6.30
CA SER A 146 -7.57 -1.13 -7.28
C SER A 146 -6.39 -0.20 -6.99
N TYR A 147 -6.04 0.00 -5.72
CA TYR A 147 -4.84 0.76 -5.34
C TYR A 147 -3.55 0.08 -5.81
N ILE A 148 -3.43 -1.24 -5.65
CA ILE A 148 -2.27 -2.00 -6.16
C ILE A 148 -2.24 -1.95 -7.70
N PHE A 149 -3.38 -2.14 -8.36
CA PHE A 149 -3.48 -2.12 -9.81
C PHE A 149 -3.15 -0.75 -10.38
N GLY A 150 -3.58 0.31 -9.71
CA GLY A 150 -3.25 1.67 -10.11
C GLY A 150 -1.76 1.96 -10.02
N PHE A 151 -1.09 1.42 -9.00
CA PHE A 151 0.37 1.50 -8.91
C PHE A 151 1.06 0.77 -10.08
N ILE A 152 0.57 -0.41 -10.46
CA ILE A 152 1.09 -1.17 -11.61
C ILE A 152 0.97 -0.35 -12.90
N ASN A 153 -0.15 0.33 -13.12
CA ASN A 153 -0.35 1.24 -14.25
C ASN A 153 0.62 2.44 -14.21
N MET A 154 0.74 3.10 -13.05
CA MET A 154 1.59 4.29 -12.88
C MET A 154 3.10 4.01 -13.07
N GLU A 155 3.55 2.80 -12.70
CA GLU A 155 4.95 2.38 -12.90
C GLU A 155 5.16 1.67 -14.26
N GLU A 156 4.15 1.68 -15.14
CA GLU A 156 4.20 1.09 -16.49
C GLU A 156 4.66 -0.38 -16.46
N LEU A 157 4.16 -1.16 -15.50
CA LEU A 157 4.50 -2.57 -15.32
C LEU A 157 3.62 -3.50 -16.16
N GLY A 158 2.41 -3.03 -16.49
CA GLY A 158 1.39 -3.73 -17.26
C GLY A 158 0.12 -2.88 -17.36
N GLU A 159 -0.86 -3.38 -18.11
CA GLU A 159 -2.16 -2.72 -18.28
C GLU A 159 -3.19 -3.37 -17.36
N MET A 160 -3.55 -2.67 -16.28
CA MET A 160 -4.57 -3.09 -15.34
C MET A 160 -5.90 -2.39 -15.64
N PRO A 161 -7.05 -3.06 -15.41
CA PRO A 161 -8.39 -2.52 -15.68
C PRO A 161 -8.83 -1.54 -14.59
N VAL A 162 -8.06 -0.48 -14.37
CA VAL A 162 -8.37 0.60 -13.43
C VAL A 162 -8.15 1.96 -14.05
N GLU A 163 -8.98 2.92 -13.66
CA GLU A 163 -8.94 4.30 -14.12
C GLU A 163 -8.86 5.28 -12.93
N ILE A 164 -8.34 6.47 -13.20
CA ILE A 164 -8.23 7.53 -12.20
C ILE A 164 -9.62 8.10 -11.91
N VAL A 165 -9.93 8.30 -10.63
CA VAL A 165 -11.15 8.97 -10.20
C VAL A 165 -10.98 10.49 -10.39
N GLU A 166 -11.52 11.03 -11.48
CA GLU A 166 -11.34 12.44 -11.91
C GLU A 166 -11.72 13.51 -10.86
N LYS A 167 -12.51 13.18 -9.83
CA LYS A 167 -13.20 14.16 -8.98
C LYS A 167 -12.36 14.85 -7.89
N LYS A 168 -11.04 14.66 -7.78
CA LYS A 168 -10.28 15.10 -6.57
C LYS A 168 -9.13 16.09 -6.76
N TRP A 169 -8.92 16.64 -7.97
CA TRP A 169 -7.75 17.50 -8.25
C TRP A 169 -8.09 18.94 -8.65
N LEU A 170 -9.32 19.38 -8.43
CA LEU A 170 -9.72 20.79 -8.47
C LEU A 170 -10.24 21.16 -7.09
N ASN A 171 -9.34 21.52 -6.18
CA ASN A 171 -9.51 22.47 -5.06
C ASN A 171 -8.21 22.52 -4.24
#